data_AF-A0A5N5WZR2-F1
#
_entry.id   AF-A0A5N5WZR2-F1
#
_cell.length_a   1.000
_cell.length_b   1.000
_cell.length_c   1.000
_cell.angle_alpha   90.00
_cell.angle_beta   90.00
_cell.angle_gamma   90.00
#
_symmetry.space_group_name_H-M   'P 1'
#
loop_
_entity.id
_entity.type
_entity.pdbx_description
1 polymer ?
#
loop_
_entity_poly.entity_id
_entity_poly.type
_entity_poly.pdbx_seq_one_letter_code
_entity_poly.pdbx_strand_id
1 'polypeptide(L)'
;MTTTTTNPDCNLIPIDLTDPTQYTEIRRQRQICGWHHSPQTLQNWAQKQADGLKSFFWITIPSPKGPIRAGHISLDAYSDILEYAHDLVRADKSILTIQAFFLLPEYRAGGLGRRAMHLVEELAVREPYGSPGCRAITLTALSKRYLYEEGPEWRGVWERMGVEMPGFSIQEWYEKLGYVAWMEKPVYEERALDGGVIRLVEAFMRKEL
;
A
#
# COMPACT_ATOMS: atom_id res chain seq x y z
N MET A 1 -24.51 3.21 -25.82
CA MET A 1 -24.86 2.51 -24.58
C MET A 1 -23.80 2.84 -23.54
N THR A 2 -24.11 3.77 -22.64
CA THR A 2 -23.22 4.17 -21.54
C THR A 2 -23.33 3.13 -20.43
N THR A 3 -22.29 2.33 -20.25
CA THR A 3 -22.15 1.42 -19.11
C THR A 3 -21.97 2.25 -17.85
N THR A 4 -23.04 2.39 -17.07
CA THR A 4 -23.00 2.91 -15.71
C THR A 4 -22.13 1.97 -14.88
N THR A 5 -20.87 2.32 -14.69
CA THR A 5 -19.95 1.53 -13.87
C THR A 5 -20.32 1.81 -12.42
N THR A 6 -21.19 0.98 -11.84
CA THR A 6 -21.50 1.02 -10.41
C THR A 6 -20.19 0.80 -9.64
N ASN A 7 -19.79 1.77 -8.82
CA ASN A 7 -18.63 1.60 -7.95
C ASN A 7 -18.80 0.32 -7.11
N PRO A 8 -17.76 -0.51 -6.97
CA PRO A 8 -17.84 -1.72 -6.16
C PRO A 8 -18.15 -1.33 -4.71
N ASP A 9 -19.11 -2.04 -4.12
CA ASP A 9 -19.43 -1.86 -2.71
C ASP A 9 -18.32 -2.53 -1.87
N CYS A 10 -17.65 -1.74 -1.04
CA CYS A 10 -16.68 -2.26 -0.09
C CYS A 10 -16.60 -1.38 1.16
N ASN A 11 -16.18 -2.00 2.27
CA ASN A 11 -16.01 -1.33 3.56
C ASN A 11 -14.60 -1.55 4.09
N LEU A 12 -14.07 -0.54 4.79
CA LEU A 12 -12.84 -0.64 5.57
C LEU A 12 -13.18 -1.01 7.01
N ILE A 13 -12.81 -2.23 7.42
CA ILE A 13 -13.07 -2.74 8.77
C ILE A 13 -11.74 -2.82 9.52
N PRO A 14 -11.60 -2.23 10.72
CA PRO A 14 -10.35 -2.29 11.48
C PRO A 14 -9.84 -3.73 11.68
N ILE A 15 -8.55 -3.92 11.50
CA ILE A 15 -7.87 -5.20 11.79
C ILE A 15 -7.47 -5.21 13.25
N ASP A 16 -7.79 -6.30 13.94
CA ASP A 16 -7.26 -6.61 15.26
C ASP A 16 -6.17 -7.68 15.11
N LEU A 17 -4.89 -7.30 15.25
CA LEU A 17 -3.77 -8.25 15.19
C LEU A 17 -3.61 -9.10 16.46
N THR A 18 -4.35 -8.80 17.53
CA THR A 18 -4.39 -9.63 18.74
C THR A 18 -5.36 -10.81 18.60
N ASP A 19 -6.32 -10.71 17.68
CA ASP A 19 -7.20 -11.81 17.28
C ASP A 19 -6.43 -12.85 16.44
N PRO A 20 -6.29 -14.11 16.91
CA PRO A 20 -5.53 -15.14 16.20
C PRO A 20 -6.02 -15.46 14.79
N THR A 21 -7.32 -15.32 14.53
CA THR A 21 -7.92 -15.59 13.21
C THR A 21 -7.61 -14.46 12.25
N GLN A 22 -7.64 -13.21 12.72
CA GLN A 22 -7.21 -12.06 11.93
C GLN A 22 -5.71 -12.04 11.68
N TYR A 23 -4.90 -12.38 12.69
CA TYR A 23 -3.46 -12.56 12.56
C TYR A 23 -3.11 -13.62 11.51
N THR A 24 -3.83 -14.75 11.54
CA THR A 24 -3.61 -15.84 10.56
C THR A 24 -3.94 -15.38 9.15
N GLU A 25 -5.07 -14.69 8.97
CA GLU A 25 -5.46 -14.20 7.64
C GLU A 25 -4.53 -13.11 7.12
N ILE A 26 -4.07 -12.18 7.96
CA ILE A 26 -3.18 -11.12 7.47
C ILE A 26 -1.84 -11.72 7.05
N ARG A 27 -1.34 -12.69 7.82
CA ARG A 27 -0.11 -13.40 7.49
C ARG A 27 -0.25 -14.11 6.16
N ARG A 28 -1.38 -14.80 5.91
CA ARG A 28 -1.67 -15.44 4.63
C ARG A 28 -1.63 -14.44 3.48
N GLN A 29 -2.31 -13.29 3.60
CA GLN A 29 -2.31 -12.27 2.55
C GLN A 29 -0.92 -11.63 2.34
N ARG A 30 -0.14 -11.40 3.41
CA ARG A 30 1.25 -10.91 3.29
C ARG A 30 2.18 -11.92 2.64
N GLN A 31 1.98 -13.23 2.89
CA GLN A 31 2.72 -14.29 2.20
C GLN A 31 2.41 -14.28 0.70
N ILE A 32 1.14 -14.14 0.31
CA ILE A 32 0.74 -14.01 -1.09
C ILE A 32 1.33 -12.73 -1.71
N CYS A 33 1.38 -11.64 -0.94
CA CYS A 33 2.03 -10.40 -1.36
C CYS A 33 3.54 -10.56 -1.59
N GLY A 34 4.20 -11.50 -0.91
CA GLY A 34 5.65 -11.72 -0.95
C GLY A 34 6.47 -10.86 0.02
N TRP A 35 5.88 -9.82 0.62
CA TRP A 35 6.61 -8.83 1.42
C TRP A 35 6.10 -8.73 2.85
N HIS A 36 6.98 -8.44 3.82
CA HIS A 36 6.62 -8.11 5.20
C HIS A 36 5.70 -9.14 5.88
N HIS A 37 5.97 -10.44 5.65
CA HIS A 37 5.14 -11.55 6.13
C HIS A 37 5.76 -12.32 7.30
N SER A 38 6.90 -11.86 7.82
CA SER A 38 7.56 -12.48 8.96
C SER A 38 6.76 -12.27 10.25
N PRO A 39 6.77 -13.22 11.21
CA PRO A 39 6.13 -13.03 12.50
C PRO A 39 6.62 -11.77 13.24
N GLN A 40 7.92 -11.48 13.17
CA GLN A 40 8.50 -10.28 13.78
C GLN A 40 7.91 -9.00 13.18
N THR A 41 7.73 -8.95 11.86
CA THR A 41 7.12 -7.79 11.20
C THR A 41 5.68 -7.58 11.65
N LEU A 42 4.89 -8.66 11.74
CA LEU A 42 3.49 -8.56 12.19
C LEU A 42 3.38 -8.19 13.67
N GLN A 43 4.28 -8.68 14.52
CA GLN A 43 4.37 -8.28 15.92
C GLN A 43 4.70 -6.79 16.06
N ASN A 44 5.65 -6.28 15.28
CA ASN A 44 5.97 -4.86 15.26
C ASN A 44 4.75 -4.02 14.83
N TRP A 45 4.01 -4.48 13.82
CA TRP A 45 2.77 -3.81 13.40
C TRP A 45 1.69 -3.82 14.47
N ALA A 46 1.52 -4.92 15.21
CA ALA A 46 0.58 -4.98 16.34
C ALA A 46 0.95 -3.97 17.43
N GLN A 47 2.25 -3.83 17.74
CA GLN A 47 2.70 -2.78 18.67
C GLN A 47 2.39 -1.38 18.14
N LYS A 48 2.65 -1.11 16.86
CA LYS A 48 2.33 0.19 16.25
C LYS A 48 0.83 0.50 16.24
N GLN A 49 -0.04 -0.52 16.16
CA GLN A 49 -1.48 -0.33 16.34
C GLN A 49 -1.81 0.05 17.79
N ALA A 50 -1.23 -0.64 18.78
CA ALA A 50 -1.41 -0.33 20.19
C ALA A 50 -0.93 1.09 20.55
N ASP A 51 0.13 1.55 19.90
CA ASP A 51 0.68 2.91 20.06
C ASP A 51 -0.14 4.00 19.33
N GLY A 52 -1.19 3.63 18.57
CA GLY A 52 -1.98 4.56 17.76
C GLY A 52 -1.25 5.10 16.51
N LEU A 53 -0.13 4.49 16.14
CA LEU A 53 0.69 4.89 14.98
C LEU A 53 0.25 4.20 13.68
N LYS A 54 -0.36 3.02 13.78
CA LYS A 54 -0.83 2.22 12.65
C LYS A 54 -2.35 2.06 12.69
N SER A 55 -3.06 2.58 11.68
CA SER A 55 -4.48 2.27 11.48
C SER A 55 -4.62 1.28 10.35
N PHE A 56 -4.98 0.03 10.65
CA PHE A 56 -4.99 -1.06 9.69
C PHE A 56 -6.41 -1.53 9.40
N PHE A 57 -6.75 -1.76 8.14
CA PHE A 57 -8.12 -2.10 7.72
C PHE A 57 -8.15 -3.29 6.76
N TRP A 58 -9.11 -4.18 6.97
CA TRP A 58 -9.60 -5.10 5.97
C TRP A 58 -10.38 -4.34 4.91
N ILE A 59 -10.11 -4.62 3.64
CA ILE A 59 -10.98 -4.25 2.53
C ILE A 59 -11.99 -5.39 2.38
N THR A 60 -13.24 -5.14 2.77
CA THR A 60 -14.29 -6.16 2.78
C THR A 60 -15.31 -5.91 1.68
N ILE A 61 -15.72 -6.98 0.98
CA ILE A 61 -16.77 -6.93 -0.04
C ILE A 61 -17.97 -7.80 0.39
N PRO A 62 -19.22 -7.40 0.05
CA PRO A 62 -20.40 -8.21 0.34
C PRO A 62 -20.37 -9.57 -0.37
N SER A 63 -20.87 -10.61 0.29
CA SER A 63 -21.12 -11.91 -0.33
C SER A 63 -22.29 -12.62 0.37
N PRO A 64 -23.02 -13.52 -0.33
CA PRO A 64 -24.14 -14.26 0.27
C PRO A 64 -23.78 -15.08 1.50
N LYS A 65 -22.51 -15.50 1.63
CA LYS A 65 -22.01 -16.30 2.77
C LYS A 65 -21.39 -15.45 3.88
N GLY A 66 -21.55 -14.14 3.80
CA GLY A 66 -20.87 -13.17 4.66
C GLY A 66 -19.78 -12.39 3.93
N PRO A 67 -19.25 -11.32 4.56
CA PRO A 67 -18.28 -10.43 3.95
C PRO A 67 -16.95 -11.16 3.68
N ILE A 68 -16.37 -10.91 2.52
CA ILE A 68 -15.06 -11.44 2.11
C ILE A 68 -13.99 -10.40 2.40
N ARG A 69 -12.89 -10.79 3.04
CA ARG A 69 -11.68 -9.96 3.19
C ARG A 69 -10.88 -9.99 1.89
N ALA A 70 -11.23 -9.11 0.95
CA ALA A 70 -10.62 -9.05 -0.37
C ALA A 70 -9.18 -8.52 -0.37
N GLY A 71 -8.77 -7.88 0.72
CA GLY A 71 -7.42 -7.34 0.89
C GLY A 71 -7.27 -6.56 2.19
N HIS A 72 -6.22 -5.75 2.26
CA HIS A 72 -5.94 -4.88 3.40
C HIS A 72 -5.26 -3.58 2.96
N ILE A 73 -5.37 -2.55 3.78
CA ILE A 73 -4.74 -1.24 3.59
C ILE A 73 -4.49 -0.61 4.96
N SER A 74 -3.38 0.11 5.13
CA SER A 74 -3.13 0.88 6.34
C SER A 74 -2.93 2.36 6.07
N LEU A 75 -3.28 3.16 7.07
CA LEU A 75 -3.08 4.59 7.17
C LEU A 75 -2.29 4.87 8.45
N ASP A 76 -1.08 5.37 8.29
CA ASP A 76 -0.09 5.35 9.36
C ASP A 76 0.44 6.76 9.65
N ALA A 77 0.69 7.01 10.95
CA ALA A 77 1.38 8.17 11.49
C ALA A 77 2.87 7.89 11.75
N TYR A 78 3.42 6.85 11.14
CA TYR A 78 4.84 6.49 11.17
C TYR A 78 5.28 5.87 9.84
N SER A 79 6.59 5.85 9.61
CA SER A 79 7.21 5.10 8.52
C SER A 79 8.62 4.70 8.90
N ASP A 80 9.04 3.51 8.47
CA ASP A 80 10.40 3.00 8.71
C ASP A 80 11.43 3.59 7.74
N ILE A 81 10.99 4.36 6.73
CA ILE A 81 11.83 4.95 5.67
C ILE A 81 11.97 6.48 5.79
N LEU A 82 11.75 7.04 6.99
CA LEU A 82 11.84 8.48 7.26
C LEU A 82 13.24 9.07 6.99
N GLU A 83 14.29 8.25 7.01
CA GLU A 83 15.65 8.66 6.62
C GLU A 83 15.76 9.09 5.15
N TYR A 84 14.86 8.62 4.27
CA TYR A 84 14.83 8.99 2.87
C TYR A 84 13.96 10.23 2.60
N ALA A 85 12.93 10.46 3.43
CA ALA A 85 12.00 11.58 3.28
C ALA A 85 11.33 11.96 4.61
N HIS A 86 11.81 13.03 5.25
CA HIS A 86 11.27 13.51 6.54
C HIS A 86 9.82 14.01 6.46
N ASP A 87 9.37 14.48 5.30
CA ASP A 87 7.98 14.97 5.09
C ASP A 87 7.03 13.88 4.57
N LEU A 88 7.42 12.60 4.66
CA LEU A 88 6.55 11.47 4.33
C LEU A 88 5.40 11.34 5.33
N VAL A 89 5.64 11.54 6.62
CA VAL A 89 4.59 11.35 7.64
C VAL A 89 4.90 12.19 8.87
N ARG A 90 3.85 12.63 9.58
CA ARG A 90 3.99 13.42 10.81
C ARG A 90 3.22 12.79 11.96
N ALA A 91 3.83 12.77 13.13
CA ALA A 91 3.26 12.18 14.34
C ALA A 91 1.97 12.89 14.80
N ASP A 92 1.81 14.18 14.47
CA ASP A 92 0.60 14.96 14.72
C ASP A 92 -0.56 14.65 13.75
N LYS A 93 -0.37 13.69 12.84
CA LYS A 93 -1.30 13.28 11.78
C LYS A 93 -1.68 14.40 10.79
N SER A 94 -0.91 15.49 10.73
CA SER A 94 -1.08 16.51 9.69
C SER A 94 -0.68 16.00 8.30
N ILE A 95 0.16 14.96 8.25
CA ILE A 95 0.49 14.18 7.06
C ILE A 95 0.48 12.71 7.46
N LEU A 96 -0.32 11.89 6.76
CA LEU A 96 -0.40 10.44 6.98
C LEU A 96 0.11 9.70 5.77
N THR A 97 0.65 8.50 5.95
CA THR A 97 1.13 7.67 4.86
C THR A 97 0.27 6.42 4.70
N ILE A 98 -0.09 6.09 3.46
CA ILE A 98 -0.69 4.80 3.12
C ILE A 98 0.43 3.78 2.97
N GLN A 99 0.30 2.66 3.68
CA GLN A 99 1.22 1.53 3.62
C GLN A 99 0.44 0.22 3.55
N ALA A 100 1.15 -0.88 3.24
CA ALA A 100 0.59 -2.23 3.22
C ALA A 100 -0.73 -2.34 2.43
N PHE A 101 -0.90 -1.58 1.34
CA PHE A 101 -2.07 -1.71 0.49
C PHE A 101 -1.92 -2.94 -0.41
N PHE A 102 -2.83 -3.90 -0.26
CA PHE A 102 -2.83 -5.14 -0.99
C PHE A 102 -4.26 -5.62 -1.26
N LEU A 103 -4.48 -6.13 -2.46
CA LEU A 103 -5.66 -6.89 -2.83
C LEU A 103 -5.23 -8.29 -3.27
N LEU A 104 -5.98 -9.30 -2.83
CA LEU A 104 -5.86 -10.65 -3.36
C LEU A 104 -6.04 -10.62 -4.89
N PRO A 105 -5.26 -11.39 -5.66
CA PRO A 105 -5.26 -11.34 -7.13
C PRO A 105 -6.65 -11.39 -7.77
N GLU A 106 -7.53 -12.25 -7.25
CA GLU A 106 -8.90 -12.46 -7.73
C GLU A 106 -9.84 -11.26 -7.55
N TYR A 107 -9.46 -10.26 -6.74
CA TYR A 107 -10.27 -9.07 -6.46
C TYR A 107 -9.64 -7.75 -6.97
N ARG A 108 -8.58 -7.82 -7.80
CA ARG A 108 -7.91 -6.62 -8.32
C ARG A 108 -8.69 -5.89 -9.41
N ALA A 109 -9.64 -6.58 -10.06
CA ALA A 109 -10.48 -6.01 -11.10
C ALA A 109 -11.67 -5.21 -10.55
N GLY A 110 -12.40 -4.50 -11.42
CA GLY A 110 -13.69 -3.90 -11.06
C GLY A 110 -13.64 -2.63 -10.22
N GLY A 111 -12.46 -2.01 -10.05
CA GLY A 111 -12.32 -0.72 -9.38
C GLY A 111 -12.25 -0.79 -7.85
N LEU A 112 -12.15 -1.98 -7.25
CA LEU A 112 -12.12 -2.16 -5.79
C LEU A 112 -10.98 -1.36 -5.14
N GLY A 113 -9.80 -1.40 -5.74
CA GLY A 113 -8.65 -0.66 -5.22
C GLY A 113 -8.86 0.85 -5.21
N ARG A 114 -9.50 1.41 -6.25
CA ARG A 114 -9.85 2.84 -6.31
C ARG A 114 -10.83 3.19 -5.20
N ARG A 115 -11.85 2.36 -4.97
CA ARG A 115 -12.82 2.57 -3.89
C ARG A 115 -12.15 2.51 -2.51
N ALA A 116 -11.28 1.52 -2.28
CA ALA A 116 -10.53 1.41 -1.02
C ALA A 116 -9.65 2.65 -0.76
N MET A 117 -8.98 3.17 -1.80
CA MET A 117 -8.22 4.41 -1.71
C MET A 117 -9.09 5.60 -1.32
N HIS A 118 -10.25 5.80 -1.96
CA HIS A 118 -11.15 6.88 -1.56
C HIS A 118 -11.63 6.75 -0.11
N LEU A 119 -11.95 5.54 0.34
CA LEU A 119 -12.39 5.34 1.72
C LEU A 119 -11.28 5.64 2.72
N VAL A 120 -10.04 5.23 2.46
CA VAL A 120 -8.92 5.54 3.37
C VAL A 120 -8.58 7.03 3.35
N GLU A 121 -8.72 7.70 2.20
CA GLU A 121 -8.59 9.16 2.09
C GLU A 121 -9.63 9.88 2.95
N GLU A 122 -10.89 9.43 2.95
CA GLU A 122 -11.93 9.96 3.83
C GLU A 122 -11.62 9.74 5.33
N LEU A 123 -11.00 8.61 5.67
CA LEU A 123 -10.59 8.33 7.06
C LEU A 123 -9.44 9.22 7.53
N ALA A 124 -8.61 9.72 6.62
CA ALA A 124 -7.45 10.54 6.98
C ALA A 124 -7.79 11.88 7.62
N VAL A 125 -9.01 12.39 7.40
CA VAL A 125 -9.50 13.63 8.03
C VAL A 125 -10.44 13.37 9.21
N ARG A 126 -10.60 12.12 9.64
CA ARG A 126 -11.57 11.71 10.67
C ARG A 126 -10.91 10.97 11.82
N GLU A 127 -11.12 11.45 13.04
CA GLU A 127 -10.76 10.72 14.26
C GLU A 127 -11.54 9.38 14.35
N PRO A 128 -10.98 8.34 14.99
CA PRO A 128 -9.68 8.30 15.68
C PRO A 128 -8.49 7.97 14.76
N TYR A 129 -8.73 7.66 13.49
CA TYR A 129 -7.68 7.16 12.59
C TYR A 129 -6.83 8.30 12.04
N GLY A 130 -7.49 9.28 11.45
CA GLY A 130 -6.91 10.50 10.92
C GLY A 130 -6.91 11.66 11.91
N SER A 131 -6.92 12.87 11.36
CA SER A 131 -7.09 14.12 12.11
C SER A 131 -7.79 15.16 11.24
N PRO A 132 -8.68 16.01 11.77
CA PRO A 132 -9.26 17.13 11.01
C PRO A 132 -8.20 18.11 10.45
N GLY A 133 -6.97 18.08 10.99
CA GLY A 133 -5.82 18.84 10.49
C GLY A 133 -4.96 18.13 9.44
N CYS A 134 -5.34 16.92 9.02
CA CYS A 134 -4.63 16.20 7.97
C CYS A 134 -4.80 16.94 6.63
N ARG A 135 -3.68 17.43 6.09
CA ARG A 135 -3.66 18.22 4.84
C ARG A 135 -3.20 17.41 3.63
N ALA A 136 -2.50 16.30 3.87
CA ALA A 136 -1.94 15.50 2.79
C ALA A 136 -1.82 14.02 3.17
N ILE A 137 -1.93 13.18 2.16
CA ILE A 137 -1.62 11.75 2.24
C ILE A 137 -0.44 11.46 1.34
N THR A 138 0.47 10.62 1.82
CA THR A 138 1.61 10.15 1.05
C THR A 138 1.58 8.64 0.87
N LEU A 139 2.39 8.16 -0.06
CA LEU A 139 2.73 6.75 -0.24
C LEU A 139 4.02 6.63 -1.04
N THR A 140 4.57 5.42 -1.11
CA THR A 140 5.58 5.08 -2.11
C THR A 140 5.02 4.13 -3.14
N ALA A 141 5.55 4.19 -4.34
CA ALA A 141 5.21 3.32 -5.45
C ALA A 141 6.47 3.02 -6.26
N LEU A 142 6.62 1.77 -6.71
CA LEU A 142 7.73 1.40 -7.57
C LEU A 142 7.77 2.31 -8.81
N SER A 143 8.95 2.87 -9.10
CA SER A 143 9.12 3.85 -10.17
C SER A 143 8.62 3.32 -11.52
N LYS A 144 7.87 4.15 -12.26
CA LYS A 144 7.40 3.82 -13.60
C LYS A 144 8.53 3.64 -14.61
N ARG A 145 9.74 4.10 -14.29
CA ARG A 145 10.95 3.91 -15.11
C ARG A 145 11.24 2.44 -15.35
N TYR A 146 10.92 1.56 -14.40
CA TYR A 146 11.04 0.10 -14.58
C TYR A 146 10.17 -0.49 -15.69
N LEU A 147 9.17 0.24 -16.19
CA LEU A 147 8.34 -0.20 -17.31
C LEU A 147 8.72 0.46 -18.64
N TYR A 148 9.40 1.61 -18.63
CA TYR A 148 9.55 2.45 -19.82
C TYR A 148 11.00 2.75 -20.19
N GLU A 149 11.91 2.78 -19.23
CA GLU A 149 13.32 3.04 -19.49
C GLU A 149 14.06 1.74 -19.80
N GLU A 150 14.77 1.73 -20.92
CA GLU A 150 15.57 0.59 -21.32
C GLU A 150 16.87 0.51 -20.51
N GLY A 151 17.45 -0.69 -20.46
CA GLY A 151 18.75 -0.94 -19.83
C GLY A 151 18.68 -1.88 -18.61
N PRO A 152 19.85 -2.39 -18.17
CA PRO A 152 19.94 -3.45 -17.16
C PRO A 152 19.53 -3.02 -15.74
N GLU A 153 19.48 -1.71 -15.48
CA GLU A 153 19.06 -1.14 -14.19
C GLU A 153 17.57 -0.78 -14.14
N TRP A 154 16.90 -0.73 -15.29
CA TRP A 154 15.50 -0.35 -15.44
C TRP A 154 14.68 -1.55 -15.92
N ARG A 155 14.16 -1.57 -17.15
CA ARG A 155 13.40 -2.73 -17.65
C ARG A 155 14.14 -4.05 -17.56
N GLY A 156 15.47 -4.05 -17.66
CA GLY A 156 16.30 -5.26 -17.50
C GLY A 156 16.34 -5.80 -16.06
N VAL A 157 15.88 -5.06 -15.06
CA VAL A 157 15.87 -5.51 -13.66
C VAL A 157 15.00 -6.75 -13.45
N TRP A 158 13.92 -6.87 -14.21
CA TRP A 158 12.94 -7.96 -14.06
C TRP A 158 13.55 -9.32 -14.38
N GLU A 159 14.30 -9.39 -15.48
CA GLU A 159 15.07 -10.59 -15.87
C GLU A 159 16.13 -10.93 -14.81
N ARG A 160 16.84 -9.92 -14.29
CA ARG A 160 17.86 -10.10 -13.25
C ARG A 160 17.29 -10.61 -11.92
N MET A 161 16.05 -10.25 -11.60
CA MET A 161 15.34 -10.76 -10.41
C MET A 161 14.64 -12.10 -10.67
N GLY A 162 14.53 -12.54 -11.94
CA GLY A 162 13.79 -13.74 -12.30
C GLY A 162 12.28 -13.62 -12.10
N VAL A 163 11.74 -12.41 -12.16
CA VAL A 163 10.30 -12.15 -12.00
C VAL A 163 9.73 -11.55 -13.28
N GLU A 164 8.46 -11.84 -13.53
CA GLU A 164 7.76 -11.28 -14.69
C GLU A 164 7.60 -9.76 -14.52
N MET A 165 7.92 -9.01 -15.59
CA MET A 165 7.70 -7.57 -15.62
C MET A 165 6.19 -7.27 -15.46
N PRO A 166 5.79 -6.35 -14.56
CA PRO A 166 4.40 -5.97 -14.40
C PRO A 166 3.79 -5.41 -15.69
N GLY A 167 2.53 -5.77 -15.96
CA GLY A 167 1.80 -5.27 -17.13
C GLY A 167 1.35 -3.80 -17.04
N PHE A 168 1.52 -3.14 -15.89
CA PHE A 168 1.21 -1.72 -15.70
C PHE A 168 2.05 -1.10 -14.58
N SER A 169 2.19 0.23 -14.61
CA SER A 169 2.90 0.97 -13.56
C SER A 169 1.97 1.28 -12.40
N ILE A 170 2.35 0.86 -11.20
CA ILE A 170 1.63 1.20 -9.98
C ILE A 170 1.74 2.69 -9.65
N GLN A 171 2.88 3.34 -9.96
CA GLN A 171 3.02 4.79 -9.85
C GLN A 171 1.98 5.51 -10.72
N GLU A 172 1.86 5.16 -12.02
CA GLU A 172 0.85 5.78 -12.89
C GLU A 172 -0.59 5.50 -12.45
N TRP A 173 -0.82 4.35 -11.81
CA TRP A 173 -2.12 4.05 -11.22
C TRP A 173 -2.48 5.02 -10.10
N TYR A 174 -1.54 5.36 -9.21
CA TYR A 174 -1.74 6.39 -8.20
C TYR A 174 -1.79 7.81 -8.79
N GLU A 175 -1.05 8.10 -9.86
CA GLU A 175 -1.16 9.38 -10.59
C GLU A 175 -2.59 9.60 -11.09
N LYS A 176 -3.26 8.54 -11.59
CA LYS A 176 -4.69 8.57 -11.98
C LYS A 176 -5.67 8.75 -10.81
N LEU A 177 -5.20 8.68 -9.56
CA LEU A 177 -5.96 9.00 -8.35
C LEU A 177 -5.67 10.40 -7.80
N GLY A 178 -4.80 11.17 -8.47
CA GLY A 178 -4.42 12.52 -8.09
C GLY A 178 -3.17 12.62 -7.22
N TYR A 179 -2.42 11.52 -7.04
CA TYR A 179 -1.13 11.57 -6.36
C TYR A 179 -0.05 12.10 -7.33
N VAL A 180 0.84 12.93 -6.82
CA VAL A 180 1.96 13.50 -7.58
C VAL A 180 3.26 12.99 -6.97
N ALA A 181 4.12 12.40 -7.80
CA ALA A 181 5.47 12.05 -7.39
C ALA A 181 6.31 13.32 -7.20
N TRP A 182 6.96 13.49 -6.04
CA TRP A 182 7.81 14.65 -5.76
C TRP A 182 9.30 14.30 -5.69
N MET A 183 9.64 13.02 -5.54
CA MET A 183 11.00 12.52 -5.56
C MET A 183 11.05 11.02 -5.84
N GLU A 184 12.22 10.54 -6.26
CA GLU A 184 12.52 9.11 -6.40
C GLU A 184 13.81 8.77 -5.64
N LYS A 185 13.85 7.63 -4.95
CA LYS A 185 15.04 7.13 -4.24
C LYS A 185 15.14 5.62 -4.34
N PRO A 186 16.36 5.05 -4.36
CA PRO A 186 16.57 3.63 -4.10
C PRO A 186 16.27 3.34 -2.62
N VAL A 187 15.25 2.54 -2.33
CA VAL A 187 14.78 2.28 -0.96
C VAL A 187 14.91 0.81 -0.58
N TYR A 188 14.34 -0.10 -1.37
CA TYR A 188 14.28 -1.51 -1.01
C TYR A 188 15.39 -2.31 -1.68
N GLU A 189 16.04 -3.20 -0.94
CA GLU A 189 17.03 -4.12 -1.48
C GLU A 189 16.38 -5.44 -1.87
N GLU A 190 16.67 -5.89 -3.08
CA GLU A 190 16.30 -7.18 -3.63
C GLU A 190 17.53 -8.00 -4.02
N ARG A 191 17.37 -9.33 -4.02
CA ARG A 191 18.43 -10.25 -4.46
C ARG A 191 18.22 -10.58 -5.93
N ALA A 192 19.24 -10.29 -6.74
CA ALA A 192 19.30 -10.78 -8.12
C ALA A 192 19.57 -12.30 -8.15
N LEU A 193 19.25 -12.93 -9.28
CA LEU A 193 19.50 -14.36 -9.53
C LEU A 193 20.99 -14.73 -9.45
N ASP A 194 21.88 -13.79 -9.77
CA ASP A 194 23.34 -13.95 -9.68
C ASP A 194 23.88 -13.70 -8.25
N GLY A 195 23.01 -13.43 -7.28
CA GLY A 195 23.37 -13.11 -5.89
C GLY A 195 23.69 -11.62 -5.65
N GLY A 196 23.70 -10.80 -6.71
CA GLY A 196 23.87 -9.34 -6.60
C GLY A 196 22.75 -8.65 -5.82
N VAL A 197 23.03 -7.42 -5.37
CA VAL A 197 22.03 -6.56 -4.74
C VAL A 197 21.44 -5.62 -5.79
N ILE A 198 20.12 -5.60 -5.88
CA ILE A 198 19.35 -4.62 -6.64
C ILE A 198 18.72 -3.67 -5.63
N ARG A 199 18.87 -2.35 -5.84
CA ARG A 199 18.16 -1.36 -5.05
C ARG A 199 16.99 -0.83 -5.86
N LEU A 200 15.78 -1.21 -5.47
CA LEU A 200 14.55 -0.79 -6.12
C LEU A 200 14.28 0.69 -5.84
N VAL A 201 14.05 1.43 -6.92
CA VAL A 201 13.72 2.85 -6.90
C VAL A 201 12.23 3.05 -6.70
N GLU A 202 11.89 3.71 -5.60
CA GLU A 202 10.54 4.09 -5.24
C GLU A 202 10.30 5.57 -5.57
N ALA A 203 9.17 5.85 -6.22
CA ALA A 203 8.59 7.17 -6.31
C ALA A 203 7.82 7.48 -5.02
N PHE A 204 8.18 8.59 -4.38
CA PHE A 204 7.47 9.12 -3.23
C PHE A 204 6.37 10.04 -3.74
N MET A 205 5.12 9.73 -3.39
CA MET A 205 3.94 10.34 -4.00
C MET A 205 2.99 10.93 -2.98
N ARG A 206 2.49 12.15 -3.23
CA ARG A 206 1.63 12.90 -2.31
C ARG A 206 0.34 13.31 -3.00
N LYS A 207 -0.75 13.32 -2.25
CA LYS A 207 -2.02 13.97 -2.60
C LYS A 207 -2.42 14.91 -1.46
N GLU A 208 -2.70 16.17 -1.80
CA GLU A 208 -3.31 17.12 -0.86
C GLU A 208 -4.82 16.80 -0.71
N LEU A 209 -5.37 16.99 0.48
CA LEU A 209 -6.77 16.68 0.83
C LEU A 209 -7.68 17.92 0.85
#